data_AF-A0A0D0B1F1-F1
#
_entry.id   AF-A0A0D0B1F1-F1
#
_cell.length_a   1.000
_cell.length_b   1.000
_cell.length_c   1.000
_cell.angle_alpha   90.00
_cell.angle_beta   90.00
_cell.angle_gamma   90.00
#
_symmetry.space_group_name_H-M   'P 1'
#
loop_
_entity.id
_entity.type
_entity.pdbx_description
1 polymer ?
#
loop_
_entity_poly.entity_id
_entity_poly.type
_entity_poly.pdbx_seq_one_letter_code
_entity_poly.pdbx_strand_id
1 'polypeptide(L)'
;LLAEAAAQTASEEAKKRAAEADEERKRTAAVQEQAKRDAQAAQEQAKKLQEAADDEKRKAIAAQDAANVSKKKAEEDVKVANDAKEEAERKLKEGIQPVVTPTPEEVRAAKRKVQYREDLFHFAVAGVAGGGKSSLINAFRGLRNKDIGSAATGVTETTLAMARYASPSAEYPYVWYDVPGAGTLKIPDWQYFNAQGLYVFDCIIVLFDNRFTMTDIAILTNCRRFKIPTYIVRSKADQHIRNIMKDMGYDSDDDESEDQKKKLYQDARQQFIQQTRQSVKDNLENANMPDQRVYIVSNEPMLGVVKEKRPRKVIDEIELLNDLIGEAQTRR
;
A
#
# COMPACT_ATOMS: atom_id res chain seq x y z
N LEU A 1 114.22 -60.96 -34.63
CA LEU A 1 114.02 -60.04 -33.50
C LEU A 1 113.52 -58.63 -33.88
N LEU A 2 113.04 -58.38 -35.12
CA LEU A 2 112.49 -57.07 -35.51
C LEU A 2 111.01 -57.10 -35.94
N ALA A 3 110.36 -58.28 -36.00
CA ALA A 3 108.98 -58.42 -36.47
C ALA A 3 107.92 -58.51 -35.34
N GLU A 4 108.30 -58.89 -34.12
CA GLU A 4 107.36 -59.02 -32.99
C GLU A 4 107.07 -57.70 -32.27
N ALA A 5 108.03 -56.75 -32.26
CA ALA A 5 107.85 -55.45 -31.60
C ALA A 5 106.87 -54.53 -32.35
N ALA A 6 106.82 -54.60 -33.69
CA ALA A 6 105.92 -53.78 -34.50
C ALA A 6 104.46 -54.26 -34.46
N ALA A 7 104.22 -55.55 -34.23
CA ALA A 7 102.88 -56.13 -34.13
C ALA A 7 102.20 -55.83 -32.78
N GLN A 8 102.98 -55.73 -31.70
CA GLN A 8 102.46 -55.38 -30.37
C GLN A 8 102.11 -53.89 -30.25
N THR A 9 102.94 -52.99 -30.79
CA THR A 9 102.64 -51.54 -30.81
C THR A 9 101.43 -51.20 -31.69
N ALA A 10 101.27 -51.86 -32.84
CA ALA A 10 100.10 -51.66 -33.70
C ALA A 10 98.79 -52.16 -33.06
N SER A 11 98.84 -53.23 -32.25
CA SER A 11 97.68 -53.76 -31.53
C SER A 11 97.26 -52.87 -30.36
N GLU A 12 98.21 -52.27 -29.64
CA GLU A 12 97.93 -51.33 -28.55
C GLU A 12 97.41 -49.97 -29.06
N GLU A 13 97.96 -49.44 -30.15
CA GLU A 13 97.44 -48.20 -30.77
C GLU A 13 96.02 -48.38 -31.32
N ALA A 14 95.72 -49.54 -31.91
CA ALA A 14 94.37 -49.85 -32.38
C ALA A 14 93.36 -49.96 -31.21
N LYS A 15 93.75 -50.54 -30.07
CA LYS A 15 92.91 -50.61 -28.87
C LYS A 15 92.70 -49.24 -28.22
N LYS A 16 93.72 -48.37 -28.20
CA LYS A 16 93.61 -47.00 -27.68
C LYS A 16 92.68 -46.14 -28.53
N ARG A 17 92.82 -46.18 -29.87
CA ARG A 17 91.92 -45.47 -30.79
C ARG A 17 90.48 -45.99 -30.73
N ALA A 18 90.30 -47.30 -30.53
CA ALA A 18 88.97 -47.86 -30.35
C ALA A 18 88.32 -47.43 -29.02
N ALA A 19 89.09 -47.34 -27.93
CA ALA A 19 88.62 -46.86 -26.63
C ALA A 19 88.27 -45.37 -26.65
N GLU A 20 89.12 -44.53 -27.26
CA GLU A 20 88.87 -43.09 -27.44
C GLU A 20 87.63 -42.84 -28.32
N ALA A 21 87.45 -43.61 -29.40
CA ALA A 21 86.26 -43.51 -30.24
C ALA A 21 84.97 -43.96 -29.53
N ASP A 22 85.04 -44.96 -28.63
CA ASP A 22 83.89 -45.40 -27.84
C ASP A 22 83.53 -44.39 -26.73
N GLU A 23 84.54 -43.73 -26.15
CA GLU A 23 84.32 -42.66 -25.16
C GLU A 23 83.74 -41.40 -25.81
N GLU A 24 84.20 -41.04 -27.00
CA GLU A 24 83.66 -39.91 -27.78
C GLU A 24 82.22 -40.18 -28.25
N ARG A 25 81.90 -41.42 -28.63
CA ARG A 25 80.51 -41.87 -28.90
C ARG A 25 79.63 -41.80 -27.66
N LYS A 26 80.13 -42.19 -26.48
CA LYS A 26 79.36 -42.08 -25.23
C LYS A 26 79.12 -40.63 -24.82
N ARG A 27 80.11 -39.76 -24.99
CA ARG A 27 79.96 -38.31 -24.71
C ARG A 27 78.98 -37.66 -25.68
N THR A 28 79.06 -37.95 -26.97
CA THR A 28 78.11 -37.43 -27.97
C THR A 28 76.69 -37.98 -27.78
N ALA A 29 76.54 -39.25 -27.42
CA ALA A 29 75.26 -39.83 -27.05
C ALA A 29 74.66 -39.19 -25.80
N ALA A 30 75.47 -38.94 -24.76
CA ALA A 30 75.01 -38.27 -23.53
C ALA A 30 74.57 -36.82 -23.80
N VAL A 31 75.30 -36.08 -24.65
CA VAL A 31 74.92 -34.71 -25.06
C VAL A 31 73.64 -34.73 -25.89
N GLN A 32 73.46 -35.69 -26.79
CA GLN A 32 72.22 -35.85 -27.56
C GLN A 32 71.02 -36.25 -26.68
N GLU A 33 71.22 -37.09 -25.67
CA GLU A 33 70.18 -37.47 -24.72
C GLU A 33 69.78 -36.29 -23.82
N GLN A 34 70.76 -35.53 -23.33
CA GLN A 34 70.51 -34.31 -22.56
C GLN A 34 69.75 -33.27 -23.40
N ALA A 35 70.19 -33.03 -24.65
CA ALA A 35 69.49 -32.13 -25.57
C ALA A 35 68.05 -32.58 -25.88
N LYS A 36 67.80 -33.89 -25.97
CA LYS A 36 66.43 -34.43 -26.12
C LYS A 36 65.57 -34.20 -24.88
N ARG A 37 66.13 -34.38 -23.68
CA ARG A 37 65.42 -34.14 -22.41
C ARG A 37 65.09 -32.66 -22.24
N ASP A 38 66.04 -31.78 -22.54
CA ASP A 38 65.83 -30.32 -22.47
C ASP A 38 64.81 -29.85 -23.52
N ALA A 39 64.84 -30.42 -24.73
CA ALA A 39 63.83 -30.14 -25.77
C ALA A 39 62.43 -30.64 -25.38
N GLN A 40 62.31 -31.80 -24.74
CA GLN A 40 61.04 -32.31 -24.22
C GLN A 40 60.52 -31.47 -23.04
N ALA A 41 61.38 -31.08 -22.11
CA ALA A 41 61.02 -30.22 -20.99
C ALA A 41 60.56 -28.83 -21.48
N ALA A 42 61.24 -28.27 -22.50
CA ALA A 42 60.83 -27.02 -23.13
C ALA A 42 59.48 -27.12 -23.85
N GLN A 43 59.22 -28.23 -24.57
CA GLN A 43 57.92 -28.49 -25.18
C GLN A 43 56.80 -28.66 -24.14
N GLU A 44 57.06 -29.34 -23.04
CA GLU A 44 56.07 -29.55 -21.98
C GLU A 44 55.75 -28.24 -21.22
N GLN A 45 56.77 -27.40 -20.97
CA GLN A 45 56.56 -26.06 -20.41
C GLN A 45 55.79 -25.15 -21.38
N ALA A 46 56.12 -25.16 -22.67
CA ALA A 46 55.40 -24.39 -23.67
C ALA A 46 53.92 -24.82 -23.74
N LYS A 47 53.64 -26.13 -23.70
CA LYS A 47 52.28 -26.65 -23.68
C LYS A 47 51.51 -26.24 -22.43
N LYS A 48 52.12 -26.31 -21.24
CA LYS A 48 51.50 -25.85 -19.98
C LYS A 48 51.20 -24.35 -19.98
N LEU A 49 52.10 -23.53 -20.52
CA LEU A 49 51.88 -22.08 -20.67
C LEU A 49 50.73 -21.78 -21.63
N GLN A 50 50.62 -22.55 -22.72
CA GLN A 50 49.56 -22.38 -23.71
C GLN A 50 48.19 -22.80 -23.16
N GLU A 51 48.11 -23.92 -22.43
CA GLU A 51 46.91 -24.37 -21.72
C GLU A 51 46.46 -23.35 -20.65
N ALA A 52 47.39 -22.79 -19.87
CA ALA A 52 47.08 -21.75 -18.89
C ALA A 52 46.54 -20.46 -19.55
N ALA A 53 47.13 -20.04 -20.67
CA ALA A 53 46.68 -18.87 -21.41
C ALA A 53 45.28 -19.06 -22.04
N ASP A 54 44.97 -20.28 -22.53
CA ASP A 54 43.66 -20.60 -23.09
C ASP A 54 42.57 -20.70 -22.00
N ASP A 55 42.90 -21.21 -20.82
CA ASP A 55 42.00 -21.23 -19.66
C ASP A 55 41.71 -19.82 -19.12
N GLU A 56 42.71 -18.94 -19.10
CA GLU A 56 42.53 -17.54 -18.71
C GLU A 56 41.62 -16.79 -19.70
N LYS A 57 41.83 -17.00 -21.01
CA LYS A 57 40.93 -16.46 -22.05
C LYS A 57 39.51 -16.98 -21.91
N ARG A 58 39.31 -18.27 -21.64
CA ARG A 58 37.97 -18.85 -21.42
C ARG A 58 37.27 -18.22 -20.21
N LYS A 59 38.00 -18.01 -19.11
CA LYS A 59 37.47 -17.33 -17.92
C LYS A 59 37.09 -15.87 -18.21
N ALA A 60 37.90 -15.14 -18.98
CA ALA A 60 37.61 -13.76 -19.37
C ALA A 60 36.35 -13.66 -20.25
N ILE A 61 36.19 -14.56 -21.22
CA ILE A 61 34.99 -14.62 -22.08
C ILE A 61 33.75 -14.95 -21.24
N ALA A 62 33.82 -15.96 -20.37
CA ALA A 62 32.71 -16.33 -19.50
C ALA A 62 32.30 -15.20 -18.55
N ALA A 63 33.26 -14.44 -18.02
CA ALA A 63 32.99 -13.26 -17.18
C ALA A 63 32.32 -12.13 -17.99
N GLN A 64 32.75 -11.91 -19.23
CA GLN A 64 32.18 -10.89 -20.11
C GLN A 64 30.75 -11.26 -20.55
N ASP A 65 30.49 -12.53 -20.85
CA ASP A 65 29.16 -13.03 -21.17
C ASP A 65 28.21 -12.93 -19.97
N ALA A 66 28.68 -13.28 -18.77
CA ALA A 66 27.90 -13.11 -17.54
C ALA A 66 27.55 -11.63 -17.27
N ALA A 67 28.51 -10.72 -17.48
CA ALA A 67 28.28 -9.28 -17.36
C ALA A 67 27.26 -8.78 -18.40
N ASN A 68 27.37 -9.22 -19.65
CA ASN A 68 26.45 -8.85 -20.73
C ASN A 68 25.02 -9.37 -20.47
N VAL A 69 24.86 -10.58 -19.95
CA VAL A 69 23.56 -11.13 -19.55
C VAL A 69 22.95 -10.32 -18.40
N SER A 70 23.75 -9.98 -17.39
CA SER A 70 23.28 -9.16 -16.26
C SER A 70 22.86 -7.75 -16.70
N LYS A 71 23.61 -7.15 -17.64
CA LYS A 71 23.30 -5.84 -18.21
C LYS A 71 22.03 -5.88 -19.06
N LYS A 72 21.86 -6.87 -19.93
CA LYS A 72 20.63 -7.04 -20.72
C LYS A 72 19.41 -7.24 -19.82
N LYS A 73 19.53 -8.05 -18.77
CA LYS A 73 18.45 -8.26 -17.81
C LYS A 73 18.09 -6.96 -17.06
N ALA A 74 19.08 -6.18 -16.63
CA ALA A 74 18.85 -4.88 -16.02
C ALA A 74 18.23 -3.87 -17.00
N GLU A 75 18.64 -3.87 -18.27
CA GLU A 75 18.05 -3.03 -19.32
C GLU A 75 16.60 -3.44 -19.63
N GLU A 76 16.30 -4.74 -19.66
CA GLU A 76 14.93 -5.27 -19.79
C GLU A 76 14.07 -4.88 -18.58
N ASP A 77 14.57 -5.04 -17.36
CA ASP A 77 13.87 -4.66 -16.13
C ASP A 77 13.59 -3.13 -16.09
N VAL A 78 14.55 -2.31 -16.52
CA VAL A 78 14.37 -0.85 -16.66
C VAL A 78 13.34 -0.51 -17.74
N LYS A 79 13.34 -1.24 -18.86
CA LYS A 79 12.38 -1.04 -19.93
C LYS A 79 10.96 -1.41 -19.48
N VAL A 80 10.79 -2.54 -18.80
CA VAL A 80 9.52 -2.94 -18.18
C VAL A 80 9.06 -1.91 -17.14
N ALA A 81 9.96 -1.38 -16.32
CA ALA A 81 9.62 -0.34 -15.36
C ALA A 81 9.19 0.98 -16.02
N ASN A 82 9.85 1.37 -17.12
CA ASN A 82 9.50 2.56 -17.89
C ASN A 82 8.18 2.38 -18.63
N ASP A 83 7.94 1.22 -19.26
CA ASP A 83 6.68 0.90 -19.94
C ASP A 83 5.51 0.89 -18.92
N ALA A 84 5.72 0.31 -17.73
CA ALA A 84 4.73 0.34 -16.64
C ALA A 84 4.46 1.77 -16.14
N LYS A 85 5.50 2.62 -16.09
CA LYS A 85 5.38 4.03 -15.70
C LYS A 85 4.62 4.83 -16.77
N GLU A 86 4.96 4.68 -18.05
CA GLU A 86 4.26 5.34 -19.15
C GLU A 86 2.81 4.88 -19.27
N GLU A 87 2.52 3.59 -19.06
CA GLU A 87 1.15 3.10 -19.04
C GLU A 87 0.36 3.67 -17.85
N ALA A 88 0.98 3.80 -16.67
CA ALA A 88 0.37 4.45 -15.52
C ALA A 88 0.12 5.95 -15.76
N GLU A 89 1.06 6.66 -16.39
CA GLU A 89 0.91 8.07 -16.78
C GLU A 89 -0.16 8.26 -17.86
N ARG A 90 -0.25 7.35 -18.84
CA ARG A 90 -1.30 7.37 -19.87
C ARG A 90 -2.68 7.10 -19.27
N LYS A 91 -2.82 6.11 -18.38
CA LYS A 91 -4.06 5.84 -17.64
C LYS A 91 -4.47 7.04 -16.77
N LEU A 92 -3.50 7.71 -16.14
CA LEU A 92 -3.73 8.94 -15.39
C LEU A 92 -4.23 10.08 -16.30
N LYS A 93 -3.68 10.20 -17.52
CA LYS A 93 -4.09 11.19 -18.53
C LYS A 93 -5.45 10.87 -19.15
N GLU A 94 -5.82 9.59 -19.23
CA GLU A 94 -7.13 9.08 -19.67
C GLU A 94 -8.19 9.09 -18.55
N GLY A 95 -7.84 9.57 -17.34
CA GLY A 95 -8.77 9.64 -16.20
C GLY A 95 -9.04 8.30 -15.51
N ILE A 96 -8.36 7.22 -15.93
CA ILE A 96 -8.42 5.90 -15.30
C ILE A 96 -7.49 5.93 -14.08
N GLN A 97 -8.07 6.20 -12.92
CA GLN A 97 -7.34 6.28 -11.66
C GLN A 97 -6.66 4.94 -11.36
N PRO A 98 -5.33 4.91 -11.13
CA PRO A 98 -4.61 3.66 -10.99
C PRO A 98 -5.07 2.88 -9.76
N VAL A 99 -5.27 1.61 -10.05
CA VAL A 99 -5.58 0.44 -9.24
C VAL A 99 -4.81 0.23 -7.92
N VAL A 100 -4.37 1.20 -7.12
CA VAL A 100 -3.40 0.95 -6.03
C VAL A 100 -4.01 0.01 -4.98
N THR A 101 -3.54 -1.23 -4.96
CA THR A 101 -3.80 -2.20 -3.91
C THR A 101 -2.62 -2.12 -2.94
N PRO A 102 -2.85 -1.89 -1.64
CA PRO A 102 -1.78 -1.83 -0.66
C PRO A 102 -1.11 -3.20 -0.54
N THR A 103 0.21 -3.20 -0.44
CA THR A 103 1.00 -4.41 -0.23
C THR A 103 0.72 -4.99 1.17
N PRO A 104 0.95 -6.30 1.40
CA PRO A 104 0.79 -6.89 2.73
C PRO A 104 1.65 -6.24 3.83
N GLU A 105 2.76 -5.62 3.46
CA GLU A 105 3.62 -4.86 4.38
C GLU A 105 3.01 -3.52 4.77
N GLU A 106 2.45 -2.80 3.80
CA GLU A 106 1.69 -1.57 4.04
C GLU A 106 0.46 -1.85 4.91
N VAL A 107 -0.25 -2.95 4.67
CA VAL A 107 -1.39 -3.36 5.52
C VAL A 107 -0.96 -3.60 6.96
N ARG A 108 0.17 -4.30 7.17
CA ARG A 108 0.73 -4.50 8.52
C ARG A 108 1.16 -3.17 9.16
N ALA A 109 1.76 -2.27 8.39
CA ALA A 109 2.15 -0.95 8.88
C ALA A 109 0.94 -0.09 9.25
N ALA A 110 -0.12 -0.09 8.44
CA ALA A 110 -1.36 0.61 8.70
C ALA A 110 -2.07 0.06 9.95
N LYS A 111 -2.18 -1.27 10.08
CA LYS A 111 -2.72 -1.92 11.30
C LYS A 111 -1.94 -1.51 12.56
N ARG A 112 -0.60 -1.45 12.49
CA ARG A 112 0.24 -0.96 13.61
C ARG A 112 0.00 0.50 13.93
N LYS A 113 -0.12 1.36 12.91
CA LYS A 113 -0.35 2.81 13.07
C LYS A 113 -1.67 3.09 13.79
N VAL A 114 -2.73 2.35 13.44
CA VAL A 114 -4.06 2.53 14.05
C VAL A 114 -4.26 1.69 15.32
N GLN A 115 -3.25 0.91 15.74
CA GLN A 115 -3.32 -0.01 16.87
C GLN A 115 -4.50 -0.99 16.75
N TYR A 116 -4.67 -1.56 15.54
CA TYR A 116 -5.70 -2.53 15.20
C TYR A 116 -5.57 -3.79 16.09
N ARG A 117 -6.71 -4.34 16.48
CA ARG A 117 -6.83 -5.45 17.42
C ARG A 117 -7.92 -6.40 16.94
N GLU A 118 -7.57 -7.64 16.62
CA GLU A 118 -8.49 -8.61 16.01
C GLU A 118 -9.67 -9.00 16.94
N ASP A 119 -9.56 -8.77 18.24
CA ASP A 119 -10.62 -8.99 19.23
C ASP A 119 -11.73 -7.92 19.20
N LEU A 120 -11.51 -6.80 18.49
CA LEU A 120 -12.37 -5.64 18.45
C LEU A 120 -12.90 -5.35 17.05
N PHE A 121 -14.06 -4.69 16.98
CA PHE A 121 -14.61 -4.21 15.72
C PHE A 121 -14.28 -2.73 15.52
N HIS A 122 -13.70 -2.40 14.37
CA HIS A 122 -13.11 -1.10 14.10
C HIS A 122 -13.95 -0.29 13.10
N PHE A 123 -14.61 0.77 13.59
CA PHE A 123 -15.37 1.73 12.81
C PHE A 123 -14.54 2.98 12.50
N ALA A 124 -14.43 3.34 11.23
CA ALA A 124 -13.86 4.63 10.83
C ALA A 124 -14.94 5.61 10.38
N VAL A 125 -14.87 6.86 10.85
CA VAL A 125 -15.74 7.95 10.37
C VAL A 125 -14.90 8.85 9.48
N ALA A 126 -15.20 8.84 8.18
CA ALA A 126 -14.52 9.62 7.16
C ALA A 126 -15.46 10.68 6.56
N GLY A 127 -14.90 11.73 5.98
CA GLY A 127 -15.65 12.82 5.36
C GLY A 127 -14.99 14.18 5.53
N VAL A 128 -15.58 15.21 4.94
CA VAL A 128 -15.01 16.57 4.92
C VAL A 128 -14.77 17.16 6.31
N ALA A 129 -13.76 18.04 6.44
CA ALA A 129 -13.51 18.78 7.67
C ALA A 129 -14.74 19.61 8.07
N GLY A 130 -15.01 19.72 9.38
CA GLY A 130 -16.18 20.45 9.88
C GLY A 130 -17.54 19.73 9.71
N GLY A 131 -17.59 18.56 9.06
CA GLY A 131 -18.82 17.79 8.84
C GLY A 131 -19.43 17.13 10.10
N GLY A 132 -18.84 17.31 11.28
CA GLY A 132 -19.39 16.79 12.54
C GLY A 132 -18.95 15.37 12.92
N LYS A 133 -17.84 14.86 12.35
CA LYS A 133 -17.32 13.51 12.60
C LYS A 133 -17.07 13.23 14.08
N SER A 134 -16.28 14.08 14.73
CA SER A 134 -15.95 13.97 16.17
C SER A 134 -17.21 14.04 17.05
N SER A 135 -18.18 14.88 16.66
CA SER A 135 -19.47 14.98 17.35
C SER A 135 -20.29 13.69 17.25
N LEU A 136 -20.33 13.08 16.06
CA LEU A 136 -21.02 11.81 15.85
C LEU A 136 -20.36 10.66 16.61
N ILE A 137 -19.02 10.60 16.64
CA ILE A 137 -18.27 9.62 17.44
C ILE A 137 -18.59 9.76 18.93
N ASN A 138 -18.67 11.00 19.44
CA ASN A 138 -19.08 11.24 20.82
C ASN A 138 -20.49 10.72 21.08
N ALA A 139 -21.43 10.99 20.17
CA ALA A 139 -22.81 10.51 20.28
C ALA A 139 -22.88 8.98 20.34
N PHE A 140 -22.18 8.27 19.44
CA PHE A 140 -22.09 6.80 19.46
C PHE A 140 -21.48 6.25 20.75
N ARG A 141 -20.58 7.00 21.38
CA ARG A 141 -19.98 6.66 22.68
C ARG A 141 -20.83 7.07 23.88
N GLY A 142 -22.01 7.66 23.66
CA GLY A 142 -22.86 8.18 24.74
C GLY A 142 -22.26 9.41 25.45
N LEU A 143 -21.31 10.11 24.84
CA LEU A 143 -20.64 11.28 25.40
C LEU A 143 -21.17 12.56 24.77
N ARG A 144 -21.25 13.63 25.56
CA ARG A 144 -21.43 15.00 25.05
C ARG A 144 -20.07 15.54 24.61
N ASN A 145 -20.09 16.53 23.71
CA ASN A 145 -18.88 17.15 23.16
C ASN A 145 -17.99 17.88 24.18
N LYS A 146 -18.47 18.07 25.41
CA LYS A 146 -17.73 18.70 26.52
C LYS A 146 -17.42 17.73 27.66
N ASP A 147 -17.77 16.45 27.51
CA ASP A 147 -17.51 15.44 28.53
C ASP A 147 -16.03 15.05 28.52
N ILE A 148 -15.51 14.65 29.67
CA ILE A 148 -14.12 14.19 29.79
C ILE A 148 -13.92 12.95 28.89
N GLY A 149 -12.90 12.98 28.04
CA GLY A 149 -12.61 11.90 27.08
C GLY A 149 -13.45 11.93 25.80
N SER A 150 -14.22 13.00 25.56
CA SER A 150 -14.86 13.26 24.27
C SER A 150 -13.82 13.61 23.20
N ALA A 151 -14.07 13.22 21.96
CA ALA A 151 -13.36 13.70 20.79
C ALA A 151 -13.51 15.21 20.69
N ALA A 152 -12.38 15.93 20.57
CA ALA A 152 -12.38 17.38 20.48
C ALA A 152 -13.14 17.83 19.23
N THR A 153 -14.08 18.77 19.40
CA THR A 153 -14.86 19.33 18.30
C THR A 153 -14.39 20.75 18.00
N GLY A 154 -14.08 21.05 16.75
CA GLY A 154 -13.66 22.40 16.30
C GLY A 154 -13.97 22.64 14.82
N VAL A 155 -13.99 23.91 14.43
CA VAL A 155 -14.20 24.35 13.03
C VAL A 155 -12.90 24.21 12.23
N THR A 156 -11.76 24.43 12.88
CA THR A 156 -10.43 24.16 12.34
C THR A 156 -10.11 22.68 12.47
N GLU A 157 -9.50 22.10 11.43
CA GLU A 157 -9.05 20.71 11.43
C GLU A 157 -8.09 20.51 12.61
N THR A 158 -8.59 19.89 13.68
CA THR A 158 -7.85 19.72 14.93
C THR A 158 -7.01 18.44 14.89
N THR A 159 -7.14 17.66 13.82
CA THR A 159 -6.73 16.24 13.75
C THR A 159 -5.88 16.02 12.50
N LEU A 160 -4.58 16.32 12.57
CA LEU A 160 -3.61 15.99 11.51
C LEU A 160 -3.30 14.49 11.43
N ALA A 161 -3.62 13.74 12.49
CA ALA A 161 -3.44 12.31 12.60
C ALA A 161 -4.71 11.67 13.15
N MET A 162 -5.12 10.55 12.57
CA MET A 162 -6.32 9.81 12.96
C MET A 162 -6.37 9.55 14.48
N ALA A 163 -7.50 9.88 15.10
CA ALA A 163 -7.69 9.70 16.54
C ALA A 163 -8.49 8.42 16.83
N ARG A 164 -8.02 7.63 17.81
CA ARG A 164 -8.61 6.36 18.23
C ARG A 164 -9.39 6.53 19.52
N TYR A 165 -10.64 6.08 19.55
CA TYR A 165 -11.52 6.10 20.71
C TYR A 165 -12.08 4.71 20.98
N ALA A 166 -11.44 3.97 21.88
CA ALA A 166 -11.93 2.66 22.31
C ALA A 166 -13.10 2.81 23.28
N SER A 167 -14.13 1.98 23.12
CA SER A 167 -15.17 1.83 24.13
C SER A 167 -14.62 1.10 25.37
N PRO A 168 -14.89 1.56 26.60
CA PRO A 168 -14.45 0.87 27.82
C PRO A 168 -15.22 -0.43 28.12
N SER A 169 -16.37 -0.66 27.47
CA SER A 169 -17.26 -1.77 27.82
C SER A 169 -16.84 -3.09 27.15
N ALA A 170 -16.76 -4.15 27.95
CA ALA A 170 -16.53 -5.52 27.47
C ALA A 170 -17.70 -6.07 26.64
N GLU A 171 -18.90 -5.50 26.80
CA GLU A 171 -20.13 -5.91 26.10
C GLU A 171 -20.19 -5.35 24.67
N TYR A 172 -19.50 -4.23 24.41
CA TYR A 172 -19.43 -3.57 23.11
C TYR A 172 -17.97 -3.27 22.74
N PRO A 173 -17.24 -4.26 22.19
CA PRO A 173 -15.83 -4.15 21.83
C PRO A 173 -15.62 -3.36 20.54
N TYR A 174 -16.22 -2.18 20.46
CA TYR A 174 -16.16 -1.28 19.33
C TYR A 174 -15.09 -0.22 19.54
N VAL A 175 -14.34 0.07 18.48
CA VAL A 175 -13.37 1.16 18.44
C VAL A 175 -13.77 2.13 17.34
N TRP A 176 -13.88 3.39 17.71
CA TRP A 176 -14.22 4.47 16.79
C TRP A 176 -12.97 5.23 16.40
N TYR A 177 -12.80 5.50 15.11
CA TYR A 177 -11.71 6.29 14.57
C TYR A 177 -12.25 7.56 13.92
N ASP A 178 -11.69 8.69 14.34
CA ASP A 178 -11.92 9.98 13.69
C ASP A 178 -10.85 10.18 12.62
N VAL A 179 -11.25 10.04 11.36
CA VAL A 179 -10.35 10.16 10.22
C VAL A 179 -10.18 11.65 9.88
N PRO A 180 -8.97 12.17 9.65
CA PRO A 180 -8.74 13.56 9.23
C PRO A 180 -9.60 13.96 8.04
N GLY A 181 -9.99 15.23 7.93
CA GLY A 181 -10.94 15.65 6.90
C GLY A 181 -10.41 15.50 5.48
N ALA A 182 -11.24 15.02 4.56
CA ALA A 182 -10.96 15.13 3.13
C ALA A 182 -11.08 16.60 2.67
N GLY A 183 -10.16 17.06 1.81
CA GLY A 183 -10.21 18.39 1.17
C GLY A 183 -9.23 19.47 1.70
N THR A 184 -8.48 19.20 2.77
CA THR A 184 -7.47 20.14 3.34
C THR A 184 -6.03 19.69 3.11
N LEU A 185 -5.82 18.40 2.81
CA LEU A 185 -4.52 17.84 2.49
C LEU A 185 -4.25 18.00 0.99
N LYS A 186 -2.99 18.27 0.59
CA LYS A 186 -2.54 18.26 -0.82
C LYS A 186 -2.53 16.84 -1.43
N ILE A 187 -3.44 15.97 -0.98
CA ILE A 187 -3.57 14.57 -1.39
C ILE A 187 -4.77 14.52 -2.32
N PRO A 188 -4.61 14.02 -3.56
CA PRO A 188 -5.74 13.79 -4.46
C PRO A 188 -6.80 12.88 -3.83
N ASP A 189 -8.08 13.15 -4.10
CA ASP A 189 -9.22 12.41 -3.53
C ASP A 189 -9.09 10.89 -3.66
N TRP A 190 -8.56 10.43 -4.79
CA TRP A 190 -8.37 9.00 -5.09
C TRP A 190 -7.25 8.34 -4.29
N GLN A 191 -6.28 9.12 -3.77
CA GLN A 191 -5.21 8.62 -2.90
C GLN A 191 -5.60 8.67 -1.43
N TYR A 192 -6.58 9.50 -1.05
CA TYR A 192 -6.98 9.73 0.34
C TYR A 192 -7.31 8.41 1.06
N PHE A 193 -8.08 7.52 0.41
CA PHE A 193 -8.46 6.23 1.00
C PHE A 193 -7.25 5.37 1.41
N ASN A 194 -6.25 5.26 0.53
CA ASN A 194 -5.04 4.48 0.80
C ASN A 194 -4.07 5.22 1.74
N ALA A 195 -3.94 6.54 1.60
CA ALA A 195 -3.06 7.36 2.42
C ALA A 195 -3.48 7.38 3.89
N GLN A 196 -4.79 7.38 4.16
CA GLN A 196 -5.34 7.27 5.51
C GLN A 196 -5.42 5.81 6.00
N GLY A 197 -5.10 4.83 5.16
CA GLY A 197 -5.13 3.42 5.52
C GLY A 197 -6.54 2.90 5.77
N LEU A 198 -7.57 3.44 5.09
CA LEU A 198 -8.96 3.09 5.36
C LEU A 198 -9.29 1.61 5.10
N TYR A 199 -8.48 0.93 4.28
CA TYR A 199 -8.62 -0.49 3.97
C TYR A 199 -8.43 -1.43 5.16
N VAL A 200 -7.96 -0.96 6.33
CA VAL A 200 -7.78 -1.81 7.52
C VAL A 200 -9.00 -1.85 8.44
N PHE A 201 -10.01 -1.01 8.21
CA PHE A 201 -11.21 -0.93 9.06
C PHE A 201 -12.25 -1.95 8.65
N ASP A 202 -13.03 -2.40 9.64
CA ASP A 202 -14.08 -3.40 9.43
C ASP A 202 -15.36 -2.75 8.88
N CYS A 203 -15.58 -1.46 9.16
CA CYS A 203 -16.70 -0.68 8.65
C CYS A 203 -16.34 0.82 8.54
N ILE A 204 -16.82 1.48 7.50
CA ILE A 204 -16.58 2.91 7.25
C ILE A 204 -17.90 3.68 7.17
N ILE A 205 -18.01 4.74 7.95
CA ILE A 205 -19.10 5.71 7.89
C ILE A 205 -18.62 6.92 7.10
N VAL A 206 -19.26 7.19 5.96
CA VAL A 206 -18.99 8.36 5.11
C VAL A 206 -19.96 9.47 5.50
N LEU A 207 -19.43 10.49 6.18
CA LEU A 207 -20.19 11.58 6.77
C LEU A 207 -20.07 12.86 5.95
N PHE A 208 -21.21 13.45 5.58
CA PHE A 208 -21.27 14.78 4.96
C PHE A 208 -22.35 15.63 5.65
N ASP A 209 -22.23 16.95 5.60
CA ASP A 209 -23.24 17.87 6.16
C ASP A 209 -24.02 18.61 5.06
N ASN A 210 -23.30 19.26 4.14
CA ASN A 210 -23.89 20.13 3.13
C ASN A 210 -23.99 19.46 1.76
N ARG A 211 -22.83 19.20 1.13
CA ARG A 211 -22.74 18.63 -0.22
C ARG A 211 -22.05 17.28 -0.16
N PHE A 212 -22.56 16.35 -0.96
CA PHE A 212 -21.91 15.09 -1.24
C PHE A 212 -20.84 15.32 -2.32
N THR A 213 -19.59 15.00 -2.02
CA THR A 213 -18.43 15.41 -2.81
C THR A 213 -17.83 14.26 -3.62
N MET A 214 -16.97 14.59 -4.60
CA MET A 214 -16.20 13.58 -5.33
C MET A 214 -15.29 12.76 -4.41
N THR A 215 -14.82 13.33 -3.30
CA THR A 215 -14.04 12.58 -2.32
C THR A 215 -14.86 11.52 -1.62
N ASP A 216 -16.13 11.82 -1.28
CA ASP A 216 -17.04 10.86 -0.65
C ASP A 216 -17.32 9.68 -1.61
N ILE A 217 -17.55 9.98 -2.89
CA ILE A 217 -17.69 8.97 -3.95
C ILE A 217 -16.42 8.13 -4.09
N ALA A 218 -15.24 8.77 -4.08
CA ALA A 218 -13.96 8.05 -4.16
C ALA A 218 -13.75 7.11 -2.97
N ILE A 219 -14.15 7.51 -1.76
CA ILE A 219 -14.11 6.64 -0.57
C ILE A 219 -15.05 5.45 -0.78
N LEU A 220 -16.30 5.66 -1.17
CA LEU A 220 -17.28 4.58 -1.38
C LEU A 220 -16.85 3.59 -2.46
N THR A 221 -16.34 4.09 -3.58
CA THR A 221 -15.83 3.26 -4.68
C THR A 221 -14.70 2.36 -4.23
N ASN A 222 -13.75 2.90 -3.44
CA ASN A 222 -12.68 2.10 -2.86
C ASN A 222 -13.19 1.10 -1.82
N CYS A 223 -14.11 1.49 -0.92
CA CYS A 223 -14.68 0.56 0.06
C CYS A 223 -15.35 -0.64 -0.62
N ARG A 224 -16.12 -0.42 -1.69
CA ARG A 224 -16.73 -1.48 -2.50
C ARG A 224 -15.68 -2.44 -3.06
N ARG A 225 -14.56 -1.90 -3.55
CA ARG A 225 -13.44 -2.68 -4.07
C ARG A 225 -12.77 -3.53 -3.00
N PHE A 226 -12.60 -3.01 -1.80
CA PHE A 226 -12.05 -3.73 -0.64
C PHE A 226 -13.09 -4.58 0.11
N LYS A 227 -14.36 -4.59 -0.35
CA LYS A 227 -15.49 -5.30 0.29
C LYS A 227 -15.73 -4.88 1.75
N ILE A 228 -15.47 -3.61 2.05
CA ILE A 228 -15.70 -3.00 3.35
C ILE A 228 -17.13 -2.42 3.38
N PRO A 229 -17.97 -2.78 4.36
CA PRO A 229 -19.27 -2.15 4.59
C PRO A 229 -19.15 -0.65 4.72
N THR A 230 -20.04 0.06 4.03
CA THR A 230 -20.15 1.51 4.13
C THR A 230 -21.53 1.95 4.54
N TYR A 231 -21.58 3.07 5.26
CA TYR A 231 -22.82 3.75 5.61
C TYR A 231 -22.70 5.23 5.25
N ILE A 232 -23.61 5.71 4.42
CA ILE A 232 -23.67 7.12 4.04
C ILE A 232 -24.52 7.85 5.07
N VAL A 233 -23.94 8.83 5.76
CA VAL A 233 -24.61 9.55 6.84
C VAL A 233 -24.58 11.04 6.55
N ARG A 234 -25.76 11.68 6.58
CA ARG A 234 -25.90 13.14 6.55
C ARG A 234 -26.06 13.67 7.97
N SER A 235 -25.11 14.49 8.40
CA SER A 235 -25.14 15.11 9.73
C SER A 235 -25.89 16.45 9.74
N LYS A 236 -26.03 17.04 10.94
CA LYS A 236 -26.59 18.39 11.17
C LYS A 236 -28.01 18.58 10.61
N ALA A 237 -28.81 17.51 10.58
CA ALA A 237 -30.17 17.58 10.05
C ALA A 237 -31.02 18.64 10.77
N ASP A 238 -30.86 18.79 12.08
CA ASP A 238 -31.52 19.82 12.89
C ASP A 238 -31.23 21.25 12.43
N GLN A 239 -29.99 21.54 11.98
CA GLN A 239 -29.61 22.85 11.49
C GLN A 239 -30.19 23.10 10.10
N HIS A 240 -30.14 22.10 9.22
CA HIS A 240 -30.70 22.21 7.87
C HIS A 240 -32.22 22.36 7.88
N ILE A 241 -32.92 21.59 8.71
CA ILE A 241 -34.38 21.73 8.88
C ILE A 241 -34.73 23.12 9.39
N ARG A 242 -33.98 23.67 10.37
CA ARG A 242 -34.19 25.03 10.85
C ARG A 242 -33.95 26.09 9.77
N ASN A 243 -32.96 25.89 8.90
CA ASN A 243 -32.72 26.81 7.79
C ASN A 243 -33.89 26.78 6.78
N ILE A 244 -34.39 25.59 6.43
CA ILE A 244 -35.55 25.45 5.54
C ILE A 244 -36.80 26.07 6.17
N MET A 245 -37.02 25.90 7.48
CA MET A 245 -38.11 26.58 8.18
C MET A 245 -38.04 28.10 8.03
N LYS A 246 -36.84 28.69 8.19
CA LYS A 246 -36.64 30.14 8.00
C LYS A 246 -36.96 30.57 6.56
N ASP A 247 -36.53 29.78 5.58
CA ASP A 247 -36.83 30.05 4.17
C ASP A 247 -38.33 29.93 3.84
N MET A 248 -39.07 29.11 4.60
CA MET A 248 -40.53 29.01 4.54
C MET A 248 -41.27 30.16 5.26
N GLY A 249 -40.54 31.10 5.86
CA GLY A 249 -41.12 32.24 6.56
C GLY A 249 -41.24 32.07 8.08
N TYR A 250 -40.59 31.07 8.69
CA TYR A 250 -40.52 30.99 10.15
C TYR A 250 -39.69 32.16 10.71
N ASP A 251 -40.36 33.04 11.45
CA ASP A 251 -39.72 34.07 12.27
C ASP A 251 -39.76 33.67 13.75
N SER A 252 -38.62 33.81 14.44
CA SER A 252 -38.54 33.54 15.88
C SER A 252 -39.26 34.59 16.72
N ASP A 253 -39.49 35.78 16.14
CA ASP A 253 -40.11 36.92 16.80
C ASP A 253 -41.64 36.96 16.61
N ASP A 254 -42.20 36.06 15.78
CA ASP A 254 -43.64 35.93 15.59
C ASP A 254 -44.29 35.01 16.64
N ASP A 255 -45.42 35.46 17.18
CA ASP A 255 -46.32 34.71 18.08
C ASP A 255 -47.10 33.59 17.34
N GLU A 256 -46.42 32.84 16.46
CA GLU A 256 -47.02 31.69 15.79
C GLU A 256 -47.45 30.62 16.81
N SER A 257 -48.65 30.07 16.60
CA SER A 257 -49.16 28.97 17.43
C SER A 257 -48.23 27.74 17.38
N GLU A 258 -48.14 27.00 18.49
CA GLU A 258 -47.35 25.77 18.59
C GLU A 258 -47.70 24.74 17.51
N ASP A 259 -48.94 24.72 17.02
CA ASP A 259 -49.37 23.79 15.98
C ASP A 259 -48.91 24.22 14.58
N GLN A 260 -48.81 25.52 14.32
CA GLN A 260 -48.26 26.05 13.08
C GLN A 260 -46.75 25.79 12.99
N LYS A 261 -46.02 26.00 14.10
CA LYS A 261 -44.59 25.65 14.22
C LYS A 261 -44.33 24.17 13.98
N LYS A 262 -45.19 23.28 14.49
CA LYS A 262 -45.07 21.83 14.25
C LYS A 262 -45.31 21.45 12.79
N LYS A 263 -46.29 22.05 12.12
CA LYS A 263 -46.56 21.80 10.70
C LYS A 263 -45.38 22.25 9.83
N LEU A 264 -44.91 23.49 10.02
CA LEU A 264 -43.72 24.00 9.33
C LEU A 264 -42.50 23.11 9.55
N TYR A 265 -42.28 22.63 10.78
CA TYR A 265 -41.19 21.70 11.06
C TYR A 265 -41.37 20.36 10.34
N GLN A 266 -42.59 19.81 10.27
CA GLN A 266 -42.87 18.56 9.57
C GLN A 266 -42.65 18.70 8.06
N ASP A 267 -43.13 19.79 7.47
CA ASP A 267 -42.97 20.08 6.03
C ASP A 267 -41.49 20.29 5.69
N ALA A 268 -40.78 21.12 6.45
CA ALA A 268 -39.34 21.33 6.30
C ALA A 268 -38.54 20.04 6.48
N ARG A 269 -38.92 19.19 7.44
CA ARG A 269 -38.32 17.88 7.65
C ARG A 269 -38.52 16.96 6.46
N GLN A 270 -39.74 16.86 5.93
CA GLN A 270 -40.04 16.01 4.77
C GLN A 270 -39.29 16.48 3.53
N GLN A 271 -39.30 17.79 3.26
CA GLN A 271 -38.57 18.39 2.16
C GLN A 271 -37.07 18.10 2.27
N PHE A 272 -36.48 18.27 3.45
CA PHE A 272 -35.07 18.00 3.68
C PHE A 272 -34.71 16.53 3.42
N ILE A 273 -35.53 15.59 3.92
CA ILE A 273 -35.30 14.16 3.74
C ILE A 273 -35.37 13.78 2.26
N GLN A 274 -36.41 14.24 1.55
CA GLN A 274 -36.60 13.95 0.13
C GLN A 274 -35.46 14.52 -0.73
N GLN A 275 -35.14 15.80 -0.54
CA GLN A 275 -34.06 16.45 -1.28
C GLN A 275 -32.70 15.81 -1.02
N THR A 276 -32.43 15.41 0.23
CA THR A 276 -31.18 14.71 0.59
C THR A 276 -31.07 13.38 -0.14
N ARG A 277 -32.10 12.54 -0.03
CA ARG A 277 -32.08 11.18 -0.61
C ARG A 277 -32.00 11.24 -2.13
N GLN A 278 -32.74 12.16 -2.77
CA GLN A 278 -32.66 12.35 -4.21
C GLN A 278 -31.28 12.84 -4.64
N SER A 279 -30.72 13.85 -3.96
CA SER A 279 -29.40 14.39 -4.32
C SER A 279 -28.30 13.34 -4.22
N VAL A 280 -28.30 12.50 -3.17
CA VAL A 280 -27.31 11.43 -3.06
C VAL A 280 -27.53 10.37 -4.13
N LYS A 281 -28.78 9.99 -4.41
CA LYS A 281 -29.11 9.05 -5.48
C LYS A 281 -28.58 9.52 -6.84
N ASP A 282 -28.84 10.77 -7.21
CA ASP A 282 -28.36 11.35 -8.47
C ASP A 282 -26.83 11.34 -8.53
N ASN A 283 -26.15 11.67 -7.42
CA ASN A 283 -24.69 11.62 -7.36
C ASN A 283 -24.12 10.20 -7.46
N LEU A 284 -24.78 9.20 -6.88
CA LEU A 284 -24.39 7.79 -7.00
C LEU A 284 -24.60 7.27 -8.43
N GLU A 285 -25.73 7.62 -9.06
CA GLU A 285 -26.03 7.27 -10.46
C GLU A 285 -25.01 7.88 -11.43
N ASN A 286 -24.69 9.17 -11.25
CA ASN A 286 -23.66 9.86 -12.03
C ASN A 286 -22.26 9.25 -11.86
N ALA A 287 -22.00 8.59 -10.73
CA ALA A 287 -20.76 7.88 -10.45
C ALA A 287 -20.80 6.39 -10.83
N ASN A 288 -21.85 5.91 -11.49
CA ASN A 288 -22.07 4.49 -11.81
C ASN A 288 -22.01 3.55 -10.59
N MET A 289 -22.43 4.06 -9.43
CA MET A 289 -22.48 3.31 -8.18
C MET A 289 -23.91 2.80 -7.92
N PRO A 290 -24.06 1.63 -7.28
CA PRO A 290 -25.36 1.14 -6.88
C PRO A 290 -25.99 2.10 -5.87
N ASP A 291 -27.32 2.18 -5.90
CA ASP A 291 -28.08 2.95 -4.93
C ASP A 291 -27.79 2.43 -3.50
N GLN A 292 -27.61 3.36 -2.57
CA GLN A 292 -27.28 3.07 -1.19
C GLN A 292 -28.10 3.97 -0.27
N ARG A 293 -28.61 3.38 0.81
CA ARG A 293 -29.40 4.11 1.81
C ARG A 293 -28.56 5.21 2.47
N VAL A 294 -29.16 6.39 2.57
CA VAL A 294 -28.62 7.54 3.30
C VAL A 294 -29.33 7.68 4.64
N TYR A 295 -28.57 7.73 5.71
CA TYR A 295 -29.07 7.96 7.06
C TYR A 295 -28.94 9.43 7.42
N ILE A 296 -30.05 10.05 7.77
CA ILE A 296 -30.09 11.46 8.13
C ILE A 296 -30.14 11.56 9.65
N VAL A 297 -29.14 12.21 10.25
CA VAL A 297 -28.95 12.23 11.69
C VAL A 297 -28.66 13.61 12.26
N SER A 298 -29.07 13.79 13.51
CA SER A 298 -28.69 14.91 14.37
C SER A 298 -27.99 14.42 15.63
N ASN A 299 -27.03 15.17 16.13
CA ASN A 299 -26.21 14.77 17.27
C ASN A 299 -27.04 14.53 18.55
N GLU A 300 -27.98 15.43 18.86
CA GLU A 300 -28.77 15.36 20.09
C GLU A 300 -29.73 14.15 20.13
N PRO A 301 -30.55 13.87 19.09
CA PRO A 301 -31.29 12.62 18.99
C PRO A 301 -30.41 11.37 19.03
N MET A 302 -29.27 11.34 18.32
CA MET A 302 -28.33 10.20 18.36
C MET A 302 -27.87 9.90 19.78
N LEU A 303 -27.42 10.93 20.52
CA LEU A 303 -27.01 10.79 21.91
C LEU A 303 -28.15 10.28 22.80
N GLY A 304 -29.38 10.72 22.54
CA GLY A 304 -30.57 10.24 23.24
C GLY A 304 -30.83 8.77 23.00
N VAL A 305 -30.77 8.32 21.73
CA VAL A 305 -30.97 6.91 21.34
C VAL A 305 -29.91 6.01 21.99
N VAL A 306 -28.64 6.41 21.94
CA VAL A 306 -27.53 5.63 22.53
C VAL A 306 -27.65 5.52 24.05
N LYS A 307 -28.22 6.53 24.72
CA LYS A 307 -28.51 6.50 26.17
C LYS A 307 -29.84 5.83 26.52
N GLU A 308 -30.43 5.06 25.59
CA GLU A 308 -31.72 4.38 25.74
C GLU A 308 -32.90 5.32 26.09
N LYS A 309 -32.76 6.61 25.76
CA LYS A 309 -33.86 7.57 25.85
C LYS A 309 -34.65 7.52 24.55
N ARG A 310 -35.92 7.94 24.59
CA ARG A 310 -36.76 8.12 23.39
C ARG A 310 -36.76 9.61 22.99
N PRO A 311 -35.89 10.07 22.07
CA PRO A 311 -35.90 11.46 21.66
C PRO A 311 -37.12 11.74 20.78
N ARG A 312 -37.68 12.95 20.87
CA ARG A 312 -38.89 13.33 20.11
C ARG A 312 -38.64 13.59 18.62
N LYS A 313 -37.40 13.93 18.24
CA LYS A 313 -37.05 14.42 16.89
C LYS A 313 -36.17 13.43 16.10
N VAL A 314 -36.38 12.12 16.31
CA VAL A 314 -35.65 11.07 15.59
C VAL A 314 -36.10 11.03 14.13
N ILE A 315 -35.12 10.95 13.23
CA ILE A 315 -35.21 10.69 11.80
C ILE A 315 -34.75 9.26 11.53
N ASP A 316 -33.46 9.04 11.25
CA ASP A 316 -32.90 7.73 10.93
C ASP A 316 -31.91 7.23 12.01
N GLU A 317 -31.82 7.91 13.17
CA GLU A 317 -30.81 7.63 14.21
C GLU A 317 -30.90 6.21 14.81
N ILE A 318 -32.12 5.71 15.02
CA ILE A 318 -32.35 4.37 15.58
C ILE A 318 -31.94 3.30 14.57
N GLU A 319 -32.32 3.49 13.30
CA GLU A 319 -32.02 2.55 12.23
C GLU A 319 -30.51 2.49 11.98
N LEU A 320 -29.83 3.63 11.92
CA LEU A 320 -28.38 3.69 11.76
C LEU A 320 -27.67 2.92 12.89
N LEU A 321 -28.08 3.11 14.14
CA LEU A 321 -27.45 2.42 15.27
C LEU A 321 -27.68 0.90 15.19
N ASN A 322 -28.91 0.48 14.89
CA ASN A 322 -29.26 -0.94 14.76
C ASN A 322 -28.49 -1.61 13.61
N ASP A 323 -28.39 -0.95 12.47
CA ASP A 323 -27.72 -1.51 11.29
C ASP A 323 -26.20 -1.61 11.52
N LEU A 324 -25.59 -0.62 12.19
CA LEU A 324 -24.17 -0.67 12.55
C LEU A 324 -23.86 -1.76 13.58
N ILE A 325 -24.70 -1.89 14.62
CA ILE A 325 -24.53 -2.95 15.64
C ILE A 325 -24.77 -4.32 15.02
N GLY A 326 -25.80 -4.47 14.18
CA GLY A 326 -26.11 -5.71 13.47
C GLY A 326 -24.98 -6.16 12.56
N GLU A 327 -24.36 -5.24 11.82
CA GLU A 327 -23.20 -5.53 10.97
C GLU A 327 -22.00 -5.98 11.81
N ALA A 328 -21.73 -5.31 12.93
CA ALA A 328 -20.65 -5.68 13.84
C ALA A 328 -20.87 -7.03 14.51
N GLN A 329 -22.12 -7.41 14.80
CA GLN A 329 -22.46 -8.73 15.35
C GLN A 329 -22.38 -9.84 14.30
N THR A 330 -22.75 -9.57 13.05
CA THR A 330 -22.75 -10.58 11.97
C THR A 330 -21.34 -10.96 11.53
N ARG A 331 -20.39 -10.03 11.63
CA ARG A 331 -19.01 -10.22 11.16
C ARG A 331 -18.02 -10.65 12.23
N ARG A 332 -18.45 -10.72 13.49
CA ARG A 332 -17.62 -11.18 14.61
C ARG A 332 -17.86 -12.66 14.86
#